data_AF-A0A7J9N5K3-F1
#
_entry.id   AF-A0A7J9N5K3-F1
#
_cell.length_a   1.000
_cell.length_b   1.000
_cell.length_c   1.000
_cell.angle_alpha   90.00
_cell.angle_beta   90.00
_cell.angle_gamma   90.00
#
_symmetry.space_group_name_H-M   'P 1'
#
loop_
_entity.id
_entity.type
_entity.pdbx_description
1 polymer ?
#
loop_
_entity_poly.entity_id
_entity_poly.type
_entity_poly.pdbx_seq_one_letter_code
_entity_poly.pdbx_strand_id
1 'polypeptide(L)' 'MKAFKSWKSIFNVMPMREGSSVKWTTEFEKQNDDVPDPVRYGEFLTTWTKNVDTYLLNI' A
#
# COMPACT_ATOMS: atom_id res chain seq x y z
N MET A 1 -3.48 15.02 2.28
CA MET A 1 -4.15 14.30 3.40
C MET A 1 -5.35 15.08 3.98
N LYS A 2 -5.97 16.03 3.27
CA LYS A 2 -7.15 16.77 3.79
C LYS A 2 -8.45 15.96 3.77
N ALA A 3 -8.50 14.83 3.06
CA ALA A 3 -9.69 14.01 2.89
C ALA A 3 -9.91 12.98 4.03
N PHE A 4 -8.87 12.67 4.81
CA PHE A 4 -8.94 11.68 5.88
C PHE A 4 -8.51 12.34 7.20
N LYS A 5 -9.21 12.03 8.29
CA LYS A 5 -8.85 12.46 9.66
C LYS A 5 -7.66 11.67 10.18
N SER A 6 -7.63 10.38 9.88
CA SER A 6 -6.52 9.48 10.19
C SER A 6 -6.19 8.62 8.98
N TRP A 7 -4.90 8.32 8.84
CA TRP A 7 -4.38 7.45 7.80
C TRP A 7 -3.19 6.68 8.34
N LYS A 8 -3.22 5.35 8.21
CA LYS A 8 -2.13 4.47 8.59
C LYS A 8 -1.95 3.40 7.53
N SER A 9 -0.74 3.31 6.99
CA SER A 9 -0.34 2.24 6.07
C SER A 9 0.50 1.23 6.81
N ILE A 10 0.17 -0.05 6.66
CA ILE A 10 0.91 -1.18 7.22
C ILE A 10 1.47 -1.99 6.06
N PHE A 11 2.79 -2.16 6.06
CA PHE A 11 3.53 -2.90 5.06
C PHE A 11 4.06 -4.20 5.68
N ASN A 12 3.48 -5.33 5.29
CA ASN A 12 3.91 -6.65 5.76
C ASN A 12 4.57 -7.41 4.62
N VAL A 13 5.83 -7.81 4.83
CA VAL A 13 6.58 -8.67 3.91
C VAL A 13 6.69 -10.06 4.52
N MET A 14 6.23 -11.06 3.80
CA MET A 14 6.22 -12.45 4.24
C MET A 14 7.14 -13.27 3.33
N PRO A 15 8.06 -14.09 3.88
CA PRO A 15 8.90 -14.95 3.05
C PRO A 15 8.05 -15.99 2.32
N MET A 16 8.44 -16.32 1.10
CA MET A 16 7.88 -17.44 0.33
C MET A 16 8.98 -18.44 -0.02
N ARG A 17 8.63 -19.58 -0.64
CA ARG A 17 9.63 -20.53 -1.16
C ARG A 17 10.57 -19.86 -2.16
N GLU A 18 10.04 -18.96 -2.97
CA GLU A 18 10.80 -18.11 -3.88
C GLU A 18 10.33 -16.67 -3.69
N GLY A 19 11.27 -15.74 -3.47
CA GLY A 19 10.97 -14.33 -3.25
C GLY A 19 10.18 -14.06 -1.96
N SER A 20 9.27 -13.09 -2.02
CA SER A 20 8.46 -12.64 -0.89
C SER A 20 7.07 -12.21 -1.34
N SER A 21 6.09 -12.33 -0.45
CA SER A 21 4.74 -11.79 -0.64
C SER A 21 4.59 -10.50 0.16
N VAL A 22 4.04 -9.46 -0.48
CA VAL A 22 3.75 -8.19 0.17
C VAL A 22 2.25 -8.06 0.40
N LYS A 23 1.87 -7.74 1.64
CA LYS A 23 0.52 -7.33 2.00
C LYS A 23 0.52 -5.88 2.46
N TRP A 24 -0.19 -5.05 1.72
CA TRP A 24 -0.55 -3.69 2.14
C TRP A 24 -1.90 -3.70 2.86
N THR A 25 -1.94 -3.06 4.02
CA THR A 25 -3.19 -2.71 4.71
C THR A 25 -3.23 -1.20 4.91
N THR A 26 -4.39 -0.59 4.64
CA THR A 26 -4.62 0.82 4.93
C THR A 26 -5.78 0.95 5.91
N GLU A 27 -5.48 1.48 7.09
CA GLU A 27 -6.48 1.86 8.09
C GLU A 27 -6.73 3.37 7.95
N PHE A 28 -7.98 3.79 7.83
CA PHE A 28 -8.32 5.19 7.59
C PHE A 28 -9.64 5.59 8.25
N GLU A 29 -9.75 6.88 8.57
CA GLU A 29 -11.01 7.52 8.96
C GLU A 29 -11.28 8.67 8.00
N LYS A 30 -12.45 8.65 7.34
CA LYS A 30 -12.87 9.72 6.44
C LYS A 30 -13.19 11.00 7.19
N GLN A 31 -12.98 12.14 6.56
CA GLN A 31 -13.46 13.43 7.08
C GLN A 31 -14.98 13.50 7.13
N ASN A 32 -15.65 12.96 6.11
CA ASN A 32 -17.09 12.87 5.95
C ASN A 32 -17.45 11.76 4.93
N ASP A 33 -18.74 11.51 4.74
CA ASP A 33 -19.23 10.39 3.90
C ASP A 33 -19.00 10.61 2.39
N ASP A 34 -18.78 11.85 1.95
CA ASP A 34 -18.51 12.18 0.54
C ASP A 34 -17.10 11.78 0.09
N VAL A 35 -16.20 11.51 1.04
CA VAL A 35 -14.85 11.05 0.73
C VAL A 35 -14.91 9.58 0.29
N PRO A 36 -14.46 9.24 -0.93
CA PRO A 36 -14.45 7.84 -1.37
C PRO A 36 -13.43 7.02 -0.59
N ASP A 37 -13.65 5.71 -0.56
CA ASP A 37 -12.65 4.79 -0.02
C ASP A 37 -11.35 4.90 -0.82
N PRO A 38 -10.18 4.79 -0.16
CA PRO A 38 -8.88 4.93 -0.80
C PRO A 38 -8.45 3.74 -1.68
N VAL A 39 -9.40 2.99 -2.24
CA VAL A 39 -9.12 1.81 -3.07
C VAL A 39 -8.26 2.16 -4.28
N ARG A 40 -8.40 3.38 -4.82
CA ARG A 40 -7.58 3.88 -5.95
C ARG A 40 -6.07 3.89 -5.65
N TYR A 41 -5.66 3.94 -4.38
CA TYR A 41 -4.24 3.84 -4.02
C TYR A 41 -3.69 2.41 -4.12
N GLY A 42 -4.53 1.38 -4.25
CA GLY A 42 -4.09 -0.02 -4.35
C GLY A 42 -3.23 -0.31 -5.59
N GLU A 43 -3.60 0.25 -6.74
CA GLU A 43 -2.81 0.12 -7.98
C GLU A 43 -1.45 0.82 -7.86
N PHE A 44 -1.44 2.00 -7.24
CA PHE A 44 -0.22 2.74 -6.96
C PHE A 44 0.71 1.94 -6.04
N LEU A 45 0.21 1.43 -4.91
CA LEU A 45 1.01 0.66 -3.96
C LEU A 45 1.58 -0.61 -4.60
N THR A 46 0.78 -1.28 -5.44
CA THR A 46 1.21 -2.47 -6.18
C THR A 46 2.33 -2.14 -7.17
N THR A 47 2.17 -1.07 -7.94
CA THR A 47 3.17 -0.61 -8.93
C THR A 47 4.46 -0.19 -8.24
N TRP A 48 4.34 0.59 -7.15
CA TRP A 48 5.47 1.02 -6.35
C TRP A 48 6.25 -0.16 -5.77
N THR A 49 5.56 -1.16 -5.20
CA THR A 49 6.20 -2.37 -4.66
C THR A 49 6.97 -3.14 -5.75
N LYS A 50 6.40 -3.30 -6.96
CA LYS A 50 7.10 -3.95 -8.09
C LYS A 50 8.35 -3.18 -8.52
N ASN A 51 8.30 -1.86 -8.52
CA ASN A 51 9.46 -1.04 -8.86
C ASN A 51 10.57 -1.16 -7.82
N VAL A 52 10.23 -1.19 -6.53
CA VAL A 52 11.19 -1.44 -5.44
C VAL A 52 11.82 -2.83 -5.58
N ASP A 53 11.00 -3.87 -5.79
CA ASP A 53 11.49 -5.24 -6.00
C ASP A 53 12.46 -5.33 -7.18
N THR A 54 12.09 -4.75 -8.33
CA THR A 54 12.93 -4.68 -9.52
C THR A 54 14.25 -3.94 -9.25
N TYR A 55 14.21 -2.84 -8.51
CA TYR A 55 15.41 -2.07 -8.17
C TYR A 55 16.36 -2.88 -7.26
N LEU A 56 15.82 -3.59 -6.26
CA LEU A 56 16.61 -4.36 -5.30
C LEU A 56 17.20 -5.64 -5.90
N LEU A 57 16.55 -6.25 -6.89
CA LEU A 57 17.05 -7.43 -7.60
C LEU A 57 18.09 -7.11 -8.69
N ASN A 58 18.21 -5.85 -9.09
CA ASN A 58 19.17 -5.37 -10.11
C ASN A 58 20.49 -4.85 -9.50
N ILE A 59 20.85 -5.29 -8.28
CA ILE A 59 22.09 -4.93 -7.57
C ILE A 59 23.10 -6.08 -7.63
#